data_AF-A0A3B8MVF4-F1
#
_entry.id   AF-A0A3B8MVF4-F1
#
_cell.length_a   1.000
_cell.length_b   1.000
_cell.length_c   1.000
_cell.angle_alpha   90.00
_cell.angle_beta   90.00
_cell.angle_gamma   90.00
#
_symmetry.space_group_name_H-M   'P 1'
#
loop_
_entity.id
_entity.type
_entity.pdbx_description
1 polymer ?
#
loop_
_entity_poly.entity_id
_entity_poly.type
_entity_poly.pdbx_seq_one_letter_code
_entity_poly.pdbx_strand_id
1 'polypeptide(L)'
;MAADREKPTRADYQARLDKISSIFADMVKYADAVSMTRCPYKNRFDACTAQFGCRYQKREPESETVACTSDDKLDYRTAWDKNQASKDEMRERLRSGRTSGSKD
;
A
#
# COMPACT_ATOMS: atom_id res chain seq x y z
N MET A 1 -12.07 -34.78 -25.11
CA MET A 1 -12.42 -35.99 -24.33
C MET A 1 -12.18 -35.70 -22.86
N ALA A 2 -13.15 -35.16 -22.13
CA ALA A 2 -13.04 -35.08 -20.67
C ALA A 2 -13.60 -36.41 -20.12
N ALA A 3 -12.71 -37.39 -19.97
CA ALA A 3 -13.05 -38.64 -19.30
C ALA A 3 -13.46 -38.35 -17.84
N ASP A 4 -14.44 -39.11 -17.37
CA ASP A 4 -14.99 -39.19 -16.01
C ASP A 4 -14.23 -38.40 -14.93
N ARG A 5 -14.74 -37.20 -14.60
CA ARG A 5 -14.42 -36.59 -13.30
C ARG A 5 -15.40 -37.17 -12.28
N GLU A 6 -14.90 -38.10 -11.48
CA GLU A 6 -15.61 -38.59 -10.30
C GLU A 6 -16.05 -37.40 -9.42
N LYS A 7 -17.29 -37.47 -8.90
CA LYS A 7 -17.83 -36.39 -8.08
C LYS A 7 -16.97 -36.27 -6.83
N PRO A 8 -16.43 -35.07 -6.51
CA PRO A 8 -15.60 -34.90 -5.34
C PRO A 8 -16.40 -35.26 -4.09
N THR A 9 -15.75 -36.01 -3.20
CA THR A 9 -16.33 -36.28 -1.89
C THR A 9 -16.43 -34.97 -1.10
N ARG A 10 -17.22 -34.98 -0.01
CA ARG A 10 -17.25 -33.84 0.91
C ARG A 10 -15.86 -33.50 1.46
N ALA A 11 -15.02 -34.51 1.69
CA ALA A 11 -13.65 -34.31 2.14
C ALA A 11 -12.78 -33.64 1.08
N ASP A 12 -12.87 -34.07 -0.19
CA ASP A 12 -12.14 -33.44 -1.30
C ASP A 12 -12.55 -31.98 -1.49
N TYR A 13 -13.85 -31.69 -1.32
CA TYR A 13 -14.37 -30.33 -1.40
C TYR A 13 -13.84 -29.47 -0.26
N GLN A 14 -13.88 -29.96 0.98
CA GLN A 14 -13.36 -29.24 2.15
C GLN A 14 -11.85 -28.96 1.99
N ALA A 15 -11.06 -29.95 1.57
CA ALA A 15 -9.63 -29.77 1.34
C ALA A 15 -9.31 -28.67 0.30
N ARG A 16 -10.17 -28.51 -0.72
CA ARG A 16 -10.05 -27.42 -1.70
C ARG A 16 -10.38 -26.06 -1.09
N LEU A 17 -11.42 -25.99 -0.26
CA LEU A 17 -11.78 -24.76 0.46
C LEU A 17 -10.67 -24.35 1.42
N ASP A 18 -10.10 -25.30 2.16
CA ASP A 18 -9.00 -25.04 3.09
C ASP A 18 -7.77 -24.53 2.35
N LYS A 19 -7.45 -25.13 1.19
CA LYS A 19 -6.36 -24.66 0.32
C LYS A 19 -6.59 -23.24 -0.18
N ILE A 20 -7.78 -22.93 -0.68
CA ILE A 20 -8.13 -21.59 -1.15
C ILE A 20 -8.05 -20.58 0.00
N SER A 21 -8.61 -20.94 1.16
CA SER A 21 -8.61 -20.09 2.36
C SER A 21 -7.18 -19.80 2.82
N SER A 22 -6.29 -20.80 2.80
CA SER A 22 -4.87 -20.61 3.12
C SER A 22 -4.20 -19.63 2.16
N ILE A 23 -4.42 -19.77 0.84
CA ILE A 23 -3.84 -18.87 -0.15
C ILE A 23 -4.32 -17.44 0.09
N PHE A 24 -5.63 -17.23 0.28
CA PHE A 24 -6.18 -15.90 0.53
C PHE A 24 -5.71 -15.32 1.86
N ALA A 25 -5.58 -16.13 2.91
CA ALA A 25 -5.07 -15.67 4.20
C ALA A 25 -3.64 -15.10 4.06
N ASP A 26 -2.77 -15.77 3.30
CA ASP A 26 -1.41 -15.30 3.09
C ASP A 26 -1.34 -14.07 2.19
N MET A 27 -2.21 -13.98 1.17
CA MET A 27 -2.36 -12.78 0.34
C MET A 27 -2.78 -11.57 1.18
N VAL A 28 -3.73 -11.73 2.10
CA VAL A 28 -4.23 -10.65 2.95
C VAL A 28 -3.15 -10.20 3.94
N LYS A 29 -2.41 -11.12 4.58
CA LYS A 29 -1.28 -10.76 5.46
C LYS A 29 -0.22 -9.96 4.72
N TYR A 30 0.12 -10.37 3.50
CA TYR A 30 1.08 -9.63 2.69
C TYR A 30 0.55 -8.23 2.33
N ALA A 31 -0.71 -8.15 1.88
CA ALA A 31 -1.37 -6.88 1.54
C ALA A 31 -1.42 -5.92 2.72
N ASP A 32 -1.75 -6.41 3.92
CA ASP A 32 -1.76 -5.63 5.16
C ASP A 32 -0.38 -5.02 5.43
N ALA A 33 0.68 -5.83 5.39
CA ALA A 33 2.05 -5.37 5.60
C ALA A 33 2.48 -4.31 4.56
N VAL A 34 2.28 -4.54 3.27
CA VAL A 34 2.69 -3.56 2.24
C VAL A 34 1.82 -2.31 2.22
N SER A 35 0.56 -2.37 2.66
CA SER A 35 -0.32 -1.19 2.74
C SER A 35 0.19 -0.14 3.73
N MET A 36 0.99 -0.57 4.70
CA MET A 36 1.57 0.33 5.71
C MET A 36 2.74 1.13 5.16
N THR A 37 3.49 0.62 4.19
CA THR A 37 4.76 1.24 3.77
C THR A 37 4.81 1.69 2.31
N ARG A 38 3.99 1.07 1.45
CA ARG A 38 3.95 1.36 0.02
C ARG A 38 3.24 2.70 -0.22
N CYS A 39 3.80 3.50 -1.12
CA CYS A 39 3.17 4.77 -1.50
C CYS A 39 1.75 4.51 -2.08
N PRO A 40 0.69 5.09 -1.50
CA PRO A 40 -0.69 4.84 -1.95
C PRO A 40 -1.00 5.39 -3.34
N TYR A 41 -0.17 6.31 -3.83
CA TYR A 41 -0.30 6.92 -5.15
C TYR A 41 0.64 6.30 -6.19
N LYS A 42 1.45 5.30 -5.84
CA LYS A 42 2.29 4.57 -6.80
C LYS A 42 1.46 3.45 -7.42
N ASN A 43 1.19 3.49 -8.72
CA ASN A 43 0.45 2.41 -9.37
C ASN A 43 1.36 1.19 -9.67
N ARG A 44 0.83 0.17 -10.34
CA ARG A 44 1.58 -1.06 -10.68
C ARG A 44 2.73 -0.87 -11.68
N PHE A 45 2.78 0.28 -12.35
CA PHE A 45 3.79 0.66 -13.34
C PHE A 45 4.77 1.70 -12.77
N ASP A 46 4.83 1.82 -11.44
CA ASP A 46 5.60 2.83 -10.72
C ASP A 46 5.27 4.29 -11.09
N ALA A 47 4.11 4.53 -11.71
CA ALA A 47 3.63 5.87 -12.00
C ALA A 47 2.88 6.45 -10.80
N CYS A 48 3.16 7.72 -10.51
CA CYS A 48 2.54 8.55 -9.49
C CYS A 48 1.17 9.05 -9.96
N THR A 49 0.13 8.75 -9.18
CA THR A 49 -1.26 9.18 -9.41
C THR A 49 -1.67 10.36 -8.50
N ALA A 50 -0.74 10.89 -7.70
CA ALA A 50 -1.02 12.00 -6.79
C ALA A 50 -1.32 13.28 -7.57
N GLN A 51 -2.41 13.95 -7.20
CA GLN A 51 -2.80 15.26 -7.74
C GLN A 51 -2.09 16.42 -7.03
N PHE A 52 -1.24 16.14 -6.04
CA PHE A 52 -0.43 17.09 -5.30
C PHE A 52 1.06 16.79 -5.48
N GLY A 53 1.91 17.79 -5.27
CA GLY A 53 3.37 17.66 -5.34
C GLY A 53 3.96 16.96 -4.11
N CYS A 54 4.90 16.05 -4.30
CA CYS A 54 5.70 15.47 -3.22
C CYS A 54 7.13 15.19 -3.69
N ARG A 55 8.06 14.99 -2.73
CA ARG A 55 9.49 14.78 -3.04
C ARG A 55 9.80 13.54 -3.88
N TYR A 56 8.87 12.58 -3.93
CA TYR A 56 9.00 11.33 -4.70
C TYR A 56 8.29 11.40 -6.06
N GLN A 57 7.65 12.52 -6.38
CA GLN A 57 7.00 12.72 -7.66
C GLN A 57 8.02 13.27 -8.66
N LYS A 58 8.41 12.47 -9.66
CA LYS A 58 9.39 12.88 -10.69
C LYS A 58 8.68 13.08 -12.03
N ARG A 59 8.71 14.30 -12.54
CA ARG A 59 8.17 14.68 -13.85
C ARG A 59 9.34 14.80 -14.83
N GLU A 60 9.32 14.00 -15.87
CA GLU A 60 10.19 14.19 -17.02
C GLU A 60 9.45 15.05 -18.05
N PRO A 61 10.10 16.05 -18.68
CA PRO A 61 9.42 17.02 -19.55
C PRO A 61 8.74 16.40 -20.77
N GLU A 62 9.21 15.24 -21.24
CA GLU A 62 8.68 14.52 -22.41
C GLU A 62 7.75 13.36 -22.04
N SER A 63 7.48 13.13 -20.74
CA SER A 63 6.65 12.01 -20.29
C SER A 63 5.23 12.45 -19.94
N GLU A 64 4.24 11.80 -20.55
CA GLU A 64 2.82 11.95 -20.16
C GLU A 64 2.54 11.34 -18.77
N THR A 65 3.42 10.45 -18.29
CA THR A 65 3.29 9.80 -16.98
C THR A 65 4.29 10.38 -15.99
N VAL A 66 3.84 10.56 -14.76
CA VAL A 66 4.69 11.03 -13.68
C VAL A 66 5.25 9.81 -12.96
N ALA A 67 6.56 9.69 -12.80
CA ALA A 67 7.15 8.57 -12.08
C ALA A 67 7.07 8.79 -10.56
N CYS A 68 6.92 7.69 -9.80
CA CYS A 68 7.07 7.70 -8.35
C CYS A 68 8.39 7.02 -7.95
N THR A 69 9.30 7.79 -7.37
CA THR A 69 10.62 7.32 -6.92
C THR A 69 10.64 6.88 -5.47
N SER A 70 9.47 6.61 -4.87
CA SER A 70 9.39 6.12 -3.49
C SER A 70 10.05 4.75 -3.36
N ASP A 71 10.82 4.59 -2.30
CA ASP A 71 11.45 3.35 -1.87
C ASP A 71 10.50 2.43 -1.09
N ASP A 72 9.23 2.84 -0.92
CA ASP A 72 8.17 2.10 -0.23
C ASP A 72 8.53 1.73 1.22
N LYS A 73 9.35 2.57 1.87
CA LYS A 73 9.78 2.42 3.28
C LYS A 73 9.15 3.43 4.24
N LEU A 74 8.35 4.36 3.74
CA LEU A 74 7.69 5.35 4.58
C LEU A 74 6.50 4.73 5.31
N ASP A 75 6.46 4.87 6.64
CA ASP A 75 5.31 4.42 7.43
C ASP A 75 4.10 5.36 7.24
N TYR A 76 3.16 4.92 6.40
CA TYR A 76 1.91 5.63 6.10
C TYR A 76 0.80 5.34 7.12
N ARG A 77 1.00 4.51 8.14
CA ARG A 77 -0.07 4.21 9.13
C ARG A 77 -0.65 5.48 9.75
N THR A 78 0.21 6.47 10.02
CA THR A 78 -0.22 7.79 10.54
C THR A 78 -1.11 8.58 9.57
N ALA A 79 -0.96 8.38 8.25
CA ALA A 79 -1.82 9.00 7.25
C ALA A 79 -3.19 8.32 7.14
N TRP A 80 -3.28 7.04 7.54
CA TRP A 80 -4.51 6.26 7.56
C TRP A 80 -5.24 6.31 8.90
N ASP A 81 -4.52 6.67 9.97
CA ASP A 81 -5.09 6.78 11.30
C ASP A 81 -6.12 7.91 11.34
N LYS A 82 -7.38 7.54 11.58
CA LYS A 82 -8.49 8.49 11.70
C LYS A 82 -8.59 9.06 13.12
N ASN A 83 -7.82 8.56 14.08
CA ASN A 83 -7.80 9.05 15.45
C ASN A 83 -7.34 10.52 15.51
N GLN A 84 -8.14 11.36 16.16
CA GLN A 84 -7.87 12.79 16.30
C GLN A 84 -6.60 13.05 17.12
N ALA A 85 -6.33 12.23 18.15
CA ALA A 85 -5.14 12.38 18.99
C ALA A 85 -3.84 12.24 18.18
N SER A 86 -3.78 11.25 17.28
CA SER A 86 -2.63 11.01 16.40
C SER A 86 -2.41 12.17 15.39
N LYS A 87 -3.50 12.78 14.91
CA LYS A 87 -3.44 13.94 14.01
C LYS A 87 -2.90 15.18 14.71
N ASP A 88 -3.33 15.41 15.95
CA ASP A 88 -2.89 16.54 16.75
C ASP A 88 -1.39 16.44 17.07
N GLU A 89 -0.90 15.24 17.41
CA GLU A 89 0.53 14.97 17.63
C GLU A 89 1.37 15.24 16.36
N MET A 90 0.93 14.73 15.20
CA MET A 90 1.63 14.97 13.93
C MET A 90 1.68 16.46 13.59
N ARG A 91 0.58 17.19 13.79
CA ARG A 91 0.50 18.63 13.51
C ARG A 91 1.48 19.41 14.38
N GLU A 92 1.64 19.01 15.64
CA GLU A 92 2.60 19.61 16.55
C GLU A 92 4.06 19.30 16.16
N ARG A 93 4.34 18.06 15.73
CA ARG A 93 5.65 17.69 15.16
C ARG A 93 6.00 18.49 13.90
N LEU A 94 5.03 18.71 13.01
CA LEU A 94 5.23 19.52 11.81
C LEU A 94 5.43 21.00 12.13
N ARG A 95 4.73 21.54 13.13
CA ARG A 95 4.93 22.92 13.62
C ARG A 95 6.31 23.11 14.24
N SER A 96 6.73 22.20 15.11
CA SER A 96 8.04 22.25 15.77
C SER A 96 9.20 22.00 14.80
N GLY A 97 9.03 21.14 13.79
CA GLY A 97 10.02 20.99 12.71
C GLY A 97 10.18 22.25 11.84
N ARG A 98 9.15 23.10 11.75
CA ARG A 98 9.17 24.36 11.00
C ARG A 98 9.93 25.47 11.72
N THR A 99 10.02 25.42 13.05
CA THR A 99 10.78 26.39 13.86
C THR A 99 12.26 26.05 13.95
N SER A 100 12.64 24.78 13.76
CA SER A 100 14.06 24.36 13.75
C SER A 100 14.78 24.59 12.41
N GLY A 101 14.05 24.83 11.31
CA GLY A 101 14.62 25.05 9.97
C GLY A 101 14.75 26.52 9.55
N SER A 102 14.63 27.47 10.48
CA SER A 102 14.69 28.93 10.22
C SER A 102 15.91 29.58 10.86
N LYS A 103 17.08 28.96 10.71
CA LYS A 103 18.37 29.63 10.84
C LYS A 103 19.18 29.35 9.59
N ASP A 104 19.59 30.45 8.95
CA ASP A 104 20.40 30.65 7.74
C ASP A 104 19.64 30.72 6.40
#